data_AF-A0AAW2XMH9-F1
#
_entry.id   AF-A0AAW2XMH9-F1
#
_cell.length_a   1.000
_cell.length_b   1.000
_cell.length_c   1.000
_cell.angle_alpha   90.00
_cell.angle_beta   90.00
_cell.angle_gamma   90.00
#
_symmetry.space_group_name_H-M   'P 1'
#
loop_
_entity.id
_entity.type
_entity.pdbx_description
1 polymer ?
#
loop_
_entity_poly.entity_id
_entity_poly.type
_entity_poly.pdbx_seq_one_letter_code
_entity_poly.pdbx_strand_id
1 'polypeptide(L)'
;MKLFNLCFAYDLLLFCEVEEQSVTLFQDALRVFADLSGLHANVNKSQLILSKSASPVRQQLLTVLGFHEGVLPVRYLGLPLISSRLTIDDCKPLLVKVDERLQGWSSLRLSFAARV
;
A
#
# COMPACT_ATOMS: atom_id res chain seq x y z
N MET A 1 0.27 15.53 15.94
CA MET A 1 0.59 14.61 14.83
C MET A 1 -0.61 13.73 14.51
N LYS A 2 -0.96 13.52 13.23
CA LYS A 2 -2.08 12.64 12.81
C LYS A 2 -1.52 11.46 12.02
N LEU A 3 -1.80 10.25 12.51
CA LEU A 3 -1.55 8.99 11.80
C LEU A 3 -2.82 8.59 11.06
N PHE A 4 -2.72 8.43 9.74
CA PHE A 4 -3.78 7.86 8.93
C PHE A 4 -3.42 6.42 8.57
N ASN A 5 -4.37 5.51 8.72
CA ASN A 5 -4.20 4.12 8.32
C ASN A 5 -5.23 3.74 7.25
N LEU A 6 -4.85 2.79 6.40
CA LEU A 6 -5.76 2.12 5.48
C LEU A 6 -5.43 0.64 5.49
N CYS A 7 -6.41 -0.18 5.83
CA CYS A 7 -6.26 -1.62 6.02
C CYS A 7 -7.16 -2.36 5.04
N PHE A 8 -6.60 -3.32 4.31
CA PHE A 8 -7.39 -4.26 3.51
C PHE A 8 -6.77 -5.66 3.62
N ALA A 9 -7.54 -6.61 4.17
CA ALA A 9 -7.05 -7.96 4.46
C ALA A 9 -5.72 -7.93 5.25
N TYR A 10 -4.62 -8.34 4.61
CA TYR A 10 -3.29 -8.38 5.22
C TYR A 10 -2.40 -7.19 4.86
N ASP A 11 -2.89 -6.26 4.03
CA ASP A 11 -2.13 -5.10 3.59
C ASP A 11 -2.49 -3.85 4.40
N LEU A 12 -1.49 -3.30 5.09
CA LEU A 12 -1.58 -2.10 5.92
C LEU A 12 -0.78 -0.96 5.29
N LEU A 13 -1.43 0.17 5.07
CA LEU A 13 -0.81 1.44 4.71
C LEU A 13 -0.87 2.39 5.91
N LEU A 14 0.25 2.98 6.26
CA LEU A 14 0.37 3.98 7.32
C LEU A 14 0.93 5.28 6.73
N PHE A 15 0.25 6.40 7.00
CA PHE A 15 0.63 7.72 6.53
C PHE A 15 0.76 8.68 7.71
N CYS A 16 1.88 9.39 7.77
CA CYS A 16 2.13 10.40 8.78
C CYS A 16 2.91 11.56 8.14
N GLU A 17 2.64 12.77 8.60
CA GLU A 17 3.51 13.91 8.32
C GLU A 17 4.84 13.73 9.04
N VAL A 18 5.94 14.15 8.40
CA VAL A 18 7.28 13.89 8.91
C VAL A 18 7.71 14.98 9.88
N GLU A 19 7.97 14.57 11.12
CA GLU A 19 8.40 15.36 12.27
C GLU A 19 9.40 14.51 13.08
N GLU A 20 10.13 15.10 14.04
CA GLU A 20 11.11 14.34 14.85
C GLU A 20 10.44 13.18 15.62
N GLN A 21 9.18 13.36 16.02
CA GLN A 21 8.39 12.35 16.75
C GLN A 21 7.77 11.28 15.84
N SER A 22 7.90 11.38 14.51
CA SER A 22 7.32 10.40 13.60
C SER A 22 7.92 9.00 13.79
N VAL A 23 9.20 8.91 14.13
CA VAL A 23 9.90 7.65 14.33
C VAL A 23 9.26 6.82 15.44
N THR A 24 9.06 7.43 16.60
CA THR A 24 8.45 6.77 17.76
C THR A 24 7.00 6.41 17.46
N LEU A 25 6.26 7.30 16.81
CA LEU A 25 4.87 7.04 16.48
C LEU A 25 4.69 5.86 15.51
N PHE A 26 5.52 5.71 14.48
CA PHE A 26 5.44 4.53 13.60
C PHE A 26 5.76 3.24 14.36
N GLN A 27 6.77 3.28 15.24
CA GLN A 27 7.15 2.13 16.05
C GLN A 27 6.03 1.72 17.01
N ASP A 28 5.45 2.69 17.72
CA ASP A 28 4.34 2.47 18.65
C ASP A 28 3.09 1.97 17.92
N ALA A 29 2.77 2.53 16.75
CA ALA A 29 1.62 2.09 15.95
C ALA A 29 1.76 0.63 15.49
N LEU A 30 2.93 0.24 15.00
CA LEU A 30 3.19 -1.15 14.60
C LEU A 30 3.17 -2.10 15.80
N ARG A 31 3.69 -1.66 16.94
CA ARG A 31 3.66 -2.43 18.18
C ARG A 31 2.23 -2.65 18.67
N VAL A 32 1.44 -1.59 18.77
CA VAL A 32 0.02 -1.67 19.17
C VAL A 32 -0.76 -2.55 18.20
N PHE A 33 -0.51 -2.43 16.88
CA PHE A 33 -1.12 -3.30 15.89
C PHE A 33 -0.75 -4.78 16.12
N ALA A 34 0.51 -5.08 16.37
CA ALA A 34 0.98 -6.43 16.64
C ALA A 34 0.40 -7.00 17.94
N ASP A 35 0.35 -6.19 19.01
CA ASP A 35 -0.19 -6.60 20.31
C ASP A 35 -1.70 -6.90 20.22
N LEU A 36 -2.45 -6.14 19.42
CA LEU A 36 -3.90 -6.31 19.25
C LEU A 36 -4.27 -7.42 18.26
N SER A 37 -3.52 -7.58 17.17
CA SER A 37 -3.85 -8.52 16.08
C SER A 37 -3.09 -9.84 16.14
N GLY A 38 -1.97 -9.89 16.86
CA GLY A 38 -0.98 -10.97 16.80
C GLY A 38 -0.16 -10.99 15.50
N LEU A 39 -0.40 -10.06 14.57
CA LEU A 39 0.26 -10.00 13.26
C LEU A 39 1.45 -9.05 13.29
N HIS A 40 2.56 -9.50 12.73
CA HIS A 40 3.79 -8.70 12.62
C HIS A 40 4.00 -8.24 11.19
N ALA A 41 4.46 -7.00 11.02
CA ALA A 41 4.84 -6.49 9.71
C ALA A 41 5.98 -7.32 9.12
N ASN A 42 5.83 -7.75 7.87
CA ASN A 42 6.85 -8.52 7.18
C ASN A 42 7.88 -7.57 6.58
N VAL A 43 9.04 -7.44 7.22
CA VAL A 43 10.13 -6.54 6.83
C VAL A 43 10.55 -6.68 5.36
N ASN A 44 10.47 -7.90 4.79
CA ASN A 44 10.86 -8.15 3.40
C ASN A 44 9.79 -7.73 2.37
N LYS A 45 8.53 -7.59 2.80
CA LYS A 45 7.40 -7.17 1.94
C LYS A 45 6.97 -5.73 2.20
N SER A 46 7.25 -5.22 3.40
CA SER A 46 6.96 -3.87 3.81
C SER A 46 7.96 -2.89 3.23
N GLN A 47 7.47 -1.73 2.80
CA GLN A 47 8.29 -0.67 2.24
C GLN A 47 7.99 0.64 2.96
N LEU A 48 9.03 1.44 3.15
CA LEU A 48 8.92 2.79 3.67
C LEU A 48 9.12 3.78 2.53
N ILE A 49 8.11 4.62 2.27
CA ILE A 49 8.16 5.66 1.23
C ILE A 49 8.33 7.00 1.91
N LEU A 50 9.40 7.71 1.57
CA LEU A 50 9.76 8.98 2.19
C LEU A 50 9.71 10.12 1.18
N SER A 51 9.08 11.23 1.58
CA SER A 51 9.13 12.47 0.80
C SER A 51 10.52 13.10 0.86
N LYS A 52 10.82 14.02 -0.06
CA LYS A 52 12.09 14.78 -0.03
C LYS A 52 12.26 15.58 1.28
N SER A 53 11.16 16.02 1.90
CA SER A 53 11.16 16.72 3.19
C SER A 53 11.58 15.83 4.37
N ALA A 54 11.58 14.51 4.21
CA ALA A 54 11.96 13.57 5.26
C ALA A 54 13.47 13.35 5.43
N SER A 55 14.31 14.05 4.65
CA SER A 55 15.77 13.95 4.70
C SER A 55 16.40 13.92 6.10
N PRO A 56 15.99 14.76 7.09
CA PRO A 56 16.65 14.76 8.40
C PRO A 56 16.42 13.49 9.22
N VAL A 57 15.26 12.84 9.08
CA VAL A 57 14.88 11.64 9.85
C VAL A 57 14.90 10.35 9.02
N ARG A 58 15.28 10.44 7.73
CA ARG A 58 15.28 9.33 6.76
C ARG A 58 16.04 8.11 7.26
N GLN A 59 17.30 8.30 7.64
CA GLN A 59 18.17 7.20 8.09
C GLN A 59 17.66 6.60 9.40
N GLN A 60 17.15 7.43 10.31
CA GLN A 60 16.57 6.97 11.57
C GLN A 60 15.34 6.09 11.33
N LEU A 61 14.40 6.53 10.49
CA LEU A 61 13.21 5.75 10.16
C LEU A 61 13.54 4.41 9.52
N LEU A 62 14.47 4.39 8.55
CA LEU A 62 14.90 3.15 7.91
C LEU A 62 15.56 2.18 8.91
N THR A 63 16.35 2.72 9.85
CA THR A 63 17.04 1.90 10.86
C THR A 63 16.07 1.36 11.91
N VAL A 64 15.14 2.18 12.39
CA VAL A 64 14.18 1.79 13.44
C VAL A 64 13.13 0.81 12.91
N LEU A 65 12.61 1.06 11.70
CA LEU A 65 11.57 0.22 11.11
C LEU A 65 12.14 -1.02 10.40
N GLY A 66 13.40 -0.96 9.95
CA GLY A 66 14.07 -2.04 9.23
C GLY A 66 13.54 -2.30 7.82
N PHE A 67 12.58 -1.50 7.34
CA PHE A 67 11.97 -1.66 6.02
C PHE A 67 12.88 -1.16 4.90
N HIS A 68 12.72 -1.77 3.72
CA HIS A 68 13.35 -1.26 2.51
C HIS A 68 12.72 0.07 2.09
N GLU A 69 13.56 0.99 1.62
CA GLU A 69 13.06 2.23 1.06
C GLU A 69 12.37 1.98 -0.28
N GLY A 70 11.10 2.40 -0.38
CA GLY A 70 10.30 2.32 -1.59
C GLY A 70 10.31 3.63 -2.37
N VAL A 71 10.05 3.55 -3.68
CA VAL A 71 9.95 4.70 -4.57
C VAL A 71 8.55 4.74 -5.18
N LEU A 72 7.95 5.93 -5.26
CA LEU A 72 6.68 6.11 -5.95
C LEU A 72 6.83 5.98 -7.48
N PRO A 73 5.81 5.50 -8.19
CA PRO A 73 4.51 5.04 -7.68
C PRO A 73 4.54 3.60 -7.15
N VAL A 74 4.00 3.38 -5.95
CA VAL A 74 3.89 2.03 -5.34
C VAL A 74 2.51 1.45 -5.65
N ARG A 75 2.40 0.15 -5.91
CA ARG A 75 1.08 -0.46 -6.20
C ARG A 75 0.38 -0.91 -4.92
N TYR A 76 -0.86 -0.50 -4.71
CA TYR A 76 -1.76 -1.00 -3.67
C TYR A 76 -3.04 -1.52 -4.29
N LEU A 77 -3.40 -2.77 -4.01
CA LEU A 77 -4.56 -3.46 -4.61
C LEU A 77 -4.57 -3.43 -6.16
N GLY A 78 -3.39 -3.36 -6.78
CA GLY A 78 -3.24 -3.29 -8.24
C GLY A 78 -3.34 -1.88 -8.84
N LEU A 79 -3.60 -0.86 -8.02
CA LEU A 79 -3.58 0.55 -8.40
C LEU A 79 -2.24 1.21 -8.03
N PRO A 80 -1.69 2.08 -8.88
CA PRO A 80 -0.58 2.94 -8.47
C PRO A 80 -1.09 3.92 -7.39
N LEU A 81 -0.48 3.86 -6.20
CA LEU A 81 -0.45 4.93 -5.24
C LEU A 81 0.48 6.01 -5.80
N ILE A 82 -0.12 7.14 -6.17
CA ILE A 82 0.58 8.30 -6.70
C ILE A 82 0.39 9.42 -5.69
N SER A 83 1.37 10.32 -5.56
CA SER A 83 1.23 11.49 -4.68
C SER A 83 0.28 12.56 -5.24
N SER A 84 -0.25 12.37 -6.45
CA SER A 84 -1.23 13.22 -7.12
C SER A 84 -2.61 12.56 -7.14
N ARG A 85 -3.64 13.29 -7.57
CA ARG A 85 -4.96 12.68 -7.83
C ARG A 85 -4.79 11.59 -8.88
N LEU A 86 -5.35 10.40 -8.58
CA LEU A 86 -5.48 9.31 -9.55
C LEU A 86 -6.23 9.80 -10.78
N THR A 87 -5.63 9.60 -11.95
CA THR A 87 -6.26 9.88 -13.24
C THR A 87 -6.85 8.61 -13.84
N ILE A 88 -7.73 8.75 -14.84
CA ILE A 88 -8.31 7.60 -15.56
C ILE A 88 -7.19 6.75 -16.21
N ASP A 89 -6.12 7.39 -16.64
CA ASP A 89 -4.97 6.72 -17.26
C ASP A 89 -4.25 5.80 -16.28
N ASP A 90 -4.16 6.19 -15.01
CA ASP A 90 -3.54 5.39 -13.93
C ASP A 90 -4.37 4.12 -13.61
N CYS A 91 -5.67 4.15 -13.91
CA CYS A 91 -6.60 3.03 -13.75
C CYS A 91 -6.65 2.10 -14.98
N LYS A 92 -6.05 2.47 -16.12
CA LYS A 92 -6.00 1.61 -17.33
C LYS A 92 -5.52 0.18 -17.06
N PRO A 93 -4.48 -0.06 -16.23
CA PRO A 93 -4.03 -1.41 -15.92
C PRO A 93 -5.09 -2.27 -15.22
N LEU A 94 -5.98 -1.65 -14.42
CA LEU A 94 -7.12 -2.37 -13.85
C LEU A 94 -8.16 -2.69 -14.91
N LEU A 95 -8.48 -1.72 -15.77
CA LEU A 95 -9.46 -1.91 -16.84
C LEU A 95 -9.03 -3.03 -17.79
N VAL A 96 -7.75 -3.09 -18.16
CA VAL A 96 -7.19 -4.19 -18.98
C VAL A 96 -7.37 -5.53 -18.28
N LYS A 97 -7.08 -5.64 -16.97
CA LYS A 97 -7.29 -6.89 -16.21
C LYS A 97 -8.76 -7.31 -16.13
N VAL A 98 -9.68 -6.36 -16.04
CA VAL A 98 -11.12 -6.65 -16.06
C VAL A 98 -11.52 -7.14 -17.44
N ASP A 99 -11.07 -6.49 -18.51
CA ASP A 99 -11.37 -6.87 -19.88
C ASP A 99 -10.81 -8.26 -20.23
N GLU A 100 -9.57 -8.56 -19.84
CA GLU A 100 -8.95 -9.89 -19.98
C GLU A 100 -9.78 -10.98 -19.29
N ARG A 101 -10.33 -10.69 -18.10
CA ARG A 101 -11.20 -11.64 -17.39
C ARG A 101 -12.54 -11.83 -18.10
N LEU A 102 -13.13 -10.75 -18.61
CA LEU A 102 -14.39 -10.80 -19.37
C LEU A 102 -14.22 -11.56 -20.69
N GLN A 103 -13.10 -11.36 -21.40
CA GLN A 103 -12.77 -12.13 -22.61
C GLN A 103 -12.47 -13.60 -22.29
N GLY A 104 -11.81 -13.86 -21.16
CA GLY A 104 -11.64 -15.22 -20.64
C GLY A 104 -12.99 -15.91 -20.37
N TRP A 105 -13.99 -15.18 -19.88
CA TRP A 105 -15.33 -15.72 -19.66
C TRP A 105 -16.15 -15.89 -20.94
N SER A 106 -15.99 -15.00 -21.93
CA SER A 106 -16.68 -15.12 -23.21
C SER A 106 -16.14 -16.27 -24.07
N SER A 107 -14.86 -16.62 -23.91
CA SER A 107 -14.22 -17.76 -24.59
C SER A 107 -14.55 -19.12 -23.97
N LEU A 108 -14.96 -19.15 -22.69
CA LEU A 108 -15.56 -20.34 -22.09
C LEU A 108 -16.96 -20.54 -22.68
N ARG A 109 -17.28 -21.75 -23.16
CA ARG A 109 -18.65 -22.15 -23.58
C ARG A 109 -19.57 -22.22 -22.36
N LEU A 110 -19.87 -21.06 -21.78
CA LEU A 110 -20.81 -20.91 -20.68
C LEU A 110 -22.23 -20.96 -21.25
N SER A 111 -23.10 -21.73 -20.59
CA SER A 111 -24.52 -21.78 -20.90
C SER A 111 -25.11 -20.37 -20.81
N PHE A 112 -26.23 -20.11 -21.50
CA PHE A 112 -26.88 -18.80 -21.51
C PHE A 112 -27.19 -18.29 -20.08
N ALA A 113 -27.58 -19.18 -19.16
CA ALA A 113 -27.84 -18.86 -17.76
C ALA A 113 -26.59 -18.47 -16.95
N ALA A 114 -25.40 -18.84 -17.41
CA ALA A 114 -24.13 -18.48 -16.74
C ALA A 114 -23.49 -17.20 -17.32
N ARG A 115 -24.13 -16.58 -18.34
CA ARG A 115 -23.69 -15.33 -18.96
C ARG A 115 -24.49 -14.09 -18.50
N VAL A 116 -25.60 -14.28 -17.78
CA VAL A 116 -26.54 -13.23 -17.33
C VAL A 116 -26.43 -13.03 -15.83
#